data_AF-A0A8W8MJ54-F1
#
_entry.id   AF-A0A8W8MJ54-F1
#
_cell.length_a   1.000
_cell.length_b   1.000
_cell.length_c   1.000
_cell.angle_alpha   90.00
_cell.angle_beta   90.00
_cell.angle_gamma   90.00
#
_symmetry.space_group_name_H-M   'P 1'
#
loop_
_entity.id
_entity.type
_entity.pdbx_description
1 polymer ?
#
loop_
_entity_poly.entity_id
_entity_poly.type
_entity_poly.pdbx_seq_one_letter_code
_entity_poly.pdbx_strand_id
1 'polypeptide(L)'
;MTDILSLPPELLSRILDYVPGRNLPNVCISCKTLRDVVYVDSIWQRKCKQEYYFKSIEGWNVNYRTLYSKVLRRYGDLVGLWRRDFQYYGGLLQIKYDKGCIKGLEVLAPASSRVDRPLRKKDMFTISMTSSETVQIVSVHNFPEEDDSKEGKDVQRPCLLHVEQDETKGRVLEYKVTDKNYILHVEDLNNQSVLRRWLYEELESDQNAGLYLNCFLRRCVAYMTSRHEYRWSPLELPSKDRVNVPIQPGLFKGTYSAHGIEILSLDYNDDLTEVTVTKITGDPNVPATKVSVYANLTSPLVLTIEQQESLDTLGTVPEHHVTEQSGPAVRQPFRIPEHFSDRDISDIPKFCIFRCRAKGQIAGHGFKNPSFSDAHFVVFDERKFGMVWLDLMAFSMYIRVDEADWKD
;
A
#
# COMPACT_ATOMS: atom_id res chain seq x y z
N MET A 1 -35.78 30.76 34.03
CA MET A 1 -35.38 29.72 33.05
C MET A 1 -34.27 30.31 32.21
N THR A 2 -33.06 29.75 32.28
CA THR A 2 -31.93 30.21 31.45
C THR A 2 -32.10 29.66 30.04
N ASP A 3 -32.37 30.54 29.08
CA ASP A 3 -32.44 30.24 27.66
C ASP A 3 -31.03 29.98 27.12
N ILE A 4 -30.85 28.96 26.26
CA ILE A 4 -29.57 28.68 25.60
C ILE A 4 -29.05 29.91 24.83
N LEU A 5 -29.95 30.72 24.27
CA LEU A 5 -29.59 31.91 23.51
C LEU A 5 -29.04 33.06 24.39
N SER A 6 -29.15 32.95 25.71
CA SER A 6 -28.55 33.90 26.66
C SER A 6 -27.08 33.61 26.95
N LEU A 7 -26.55 32.48 26.48
CA LEU A 7 -25.14 32.12 26.66
C LEU A 7 -24.22 32.99 25.78
N PRO A 8 -23.01 33.33 26.27
CA PRO A 8 -21.98 33.95 25.44
C PRO A 8 -21.66 33.14 24.17
N PRO A 9 -21.30 33.80 23.05
CA PRO A 9 -20.94 33.14 21.78
C PRO A 9 -19.87 32.05 21.91
N GLU A 10 -18.94 32.20 22.85
CA GLU A 10 -17.87 31.23 23.11
C GLU A 10 -18.41 29.92 23.68
N LEU A 11 -19.40 30.00 24.58
CA LEU A 11 -20.07 28.82 25.13
C LEU A 11 -20.96 28.15 24.07
N LEU A 12 -21.67 28.96 23.28
CA LEU A 12 -22.43 28.45 22.13
C LEU A 12 -21.51 27.73 21.14
N SER A 13 -20.36 28.31 20.80
CA SER A 13 -19.35 27.71 19.92
C SER A 13 -18.86 26.37 20.46
N ARG A 14 -18.60 26.28 21.77
CA ARG A 14 -18.17 25.06 22.44
C ARG A 14 -19.26 23.98 22.50
N ILE A 15 -20.53 24.37 22.64
CA ILE A 15 -21.65 23.42 22.55
C ILE A 15 -21.75 22.86 21.12
N LEU A 16 -21.61 23.72 20.11
CA LEU A 16 -21.68 23.32 18.71
C LEU A 16 -20.50 22.42 18.27
N ASP A 17 -19.38 22.43 19.00
CA ASP A 17 -18.30 21.47 18.79
C ASP A 17 -18.73 20.01 18.98
N TYR A 18 -19.82 19.73 19.70
CA TYR A 18 -20.38 18.38 19.85
C TYR A 18 -21.39 18.01 18.74
N VAL A 19 -21.82 18.96 17.90
CA VAL A 19 -22.77 18.70 16.82
C VAL A 19 -22.00 18.31 15.54
N PRO A 20 -22.27 17.16 14.89
CA PRO A 20 -21.60 16.81 13.64
C PRO A 20 -21.70 17.94 12.60
N GLY A 21 -20.61 18.25 11.90
CA GLY A 21 -20.54 19.36 10.94
C GLY A 21 -21.62 19.30 9.86
N ARG A 22 -21.96 18.08 9.40
CA ARG A 22 -23.08 17.80 8.49
C ARG A 22 -24.46 18.28 9.00
N ASN A 23 -24.63 18.42 10.31
CA ASN A 23 -25.87 18.83 10.97
C ASN A 23 -25.88 20.33 11.34
N LEU A 24 -24.75 21.03 11.25
CA LEU A 24 -24.68 22.47 11.54
C LEU A 24 -25.61 23.33 10.64
N PRO A 25 -25.86 23.00 9.36
CA PRO A 25 -26.87 23.71 8.57
C PRO A 25 -28.27 23.67 9.20
N ASN A 26 -28.63 22.57 9.88
CA ASN A 26 -29.92 22.46 10.59
C ASN A 26 -29.95 23.36 11.84
N VAL A 27 -28.79 23.66 12.44
CA VAL A 27 -28.69 24.63 13.52
C VAL A 27 -28.91 26.05 12.98
N CYS A 28 -28.33 26.39 11.82
CA CYS A 28 -28.46 27.71 11.19
C CYS A 28 -29.91 28.11 10.87
N ILE A 29 -30.78 27.14 10.57
CA ILE A 29 -32.19 27.43 10.27
C ILE A 29 -33.03 27.72 11.53
N SER A 30 -32.54 27.34 12.72
CA SER A 30 -33.30 27.48 13.96
C SER A 30 -33.41 28.93 14.46
N CYS A 31 -32.31 29.70 14.46
CA CYS A 31 -32.32 31.11 14.86
C CYS A 31 -31.11 31.88 14.29
N LYS A 32 -31.17 33.21 14.33
CA LYS A 32 -30.11 34.11 13.85
C LYS A 32 -28.84 34.00 14.70
N THR A 33 -28.96 34.01 16.03
CA THR A 33 -27.82 33.96 16.95
C THR A 33 -26.95 32.73 16.71
N LEU A 34 -27.55 31.54 16.62
CA LEU A 34 -26.80 30.32 16.37
C LEU A 34 -26.22 30.27 14.95
N ARG A 35 -26.91 30.86 13.97
CA ARG A 35 -26.38 31.00 12.60
C ARG A 35 -25.11 31.84 12.60
N ASP A 36 -25.11 32.99 13.28
CA ASP A 36 -23.95 33.87 13.35
C ASP A 36 -22.76 33.16 14.00
N VAL A 37 -23.01 32.38 15.05
CA VAL A 37 -21.97 31.54 15.69
C VAL A 37 -21.45 30.47 14.72
N VAL A 38 -22.33 29.71 14.05
CA VAL A 38 -21.93 28.68 13.07
C VAL A 38 -21.14 29.27 11.89
N TYR A 39 -21.36 30.54 11.54
CA TYR A 39 -20.65 31.20 10.45
C TYR A 39 -19.19 31.56 10.79
N VAL A 40 -18.78 31.47 12.06
CA VAL A 40 -17.39 31.65 12.49
C VAL A 40 -16.52 30.49 11.98
N ASP A 41 -15.50 30.81 11.18
CA ASP A 41 -14.70 29.81 10.48
C ASP A 41 -13.89 28.89 11.42
N SER A 42 -13.58 29.36 12.63
CA SER A 42 -12.87 28.55 13.64
C SER A 42 -13.67 27.32 14.11
N ILE A 43 -15.01 27.35 14.01
CA ILE A 43 -15.85 26.17 14.24
C ILE A 43 -15.55 25.12 13.16
N TRP A 44 -15.56 25.54 11.90
CA TRP A 44 -15.30 24.66 10.77
C TRP A 44 -13.87 24.13 10.77
N GLN A 45 -12.89 24.93 11.18
CA GLN A 45 -11.52 24.45 11.40
C GLN A 45 -11.49 23.27 12.38
N ARG A 46 -12.21 23.37 13.50
CA ARG A 46 -12.32 22.29 14.48
C ARG A 46 -13.03 21.07 13.89
N LYS A 47 -14.10 21.26 13.10
CA LYS A 47 -14.79 20.16 12.42
C LYS A 47 -13.92 19.44 11.41
N CYS A 48 -13.17 20.18 10.57
CA CYS A 48 -12.20 19.59 9.64
C CYS A 48 -11.17 18.73 10.39
N LYS A 49 -10.66 19.21 11.53
CA LYS A 49 -9.70 18.47 12.36
C LYS A 49 -10.31 17.25 13.05
N GLN A 50 -11.50 17.39 13.63
CA GLN A 50 -12.15 16.34 14.43
C GLN A 50 -12.71 15.20 13.58
N GLU A 51 -13.30 15.54 12.42
CA GLU A 51 -14.03 14.57 11.59
C GLU A 51 -13.17 13.98 10.48
N TYR A 52 -12.17 14.73 10.01
CA TYR A 52 -11.36 14.35 8.84
C TYR A 52 -9.84 14.38 9.12
N TYR A 53 -9.41 14.63 10.37
CA TYR A 53 -8.00 14.77 10.73
C TYR A 53 -7.23 15.82 9.90
N PHE A 54 -7.95 16.77 9.28
CA PHE A 54 -7.38 17.80 8.42
C PHE A 54 -6.65 18.86 9.26
N LYS A 55 -5.37 19.09 8.99
CA LYS A 55 -4.49 19.92 9.85
C LYS A 55 -4.33 21.36 9.39
N SER A 56 -4.23 21.62 8.08
CA SER A 56 -3.83 22.92 7.55
C SER A 56 -4.55 23.27 6.26
N ILE A 57 -5.11 24.48 6.19
CA ILE A 57 -5.73 25.06 5.00
C ILE A 57 -4.71 25.67 4.02
N GLU A 58 -3.40 25.53 4.28
CA GLU A 58 -2.36 26.07 3.41
C GLU A 58 -2.53 25.61 1.95
N GLY A 59 -2.45 26.56 1.02
CA GLY A 59 -2.64 26.34 -0.42
C GLY A 59 -4.10 26.30 -0.88
N TRP A 60 -5.08 26.19 0.03
CA TRP A 60 -6.49 26.27 -0.33
C TRP A 60 -6.94 27.72 -0.40
N ASN A 61 -7.48 28.16 -1.54
CA ASN A 61 -7.95 29.53 -1.75
C ASN A 61 -9.38 29.77 -1.21
N VAL A 62 -9.75 29.09 -0.13
CA VAL A 62 -11.09 29.12 0.48
C VAL A 62 -10.99 29.09 2.00
N ASN A 63 -12.09 29.38 2.71
CA ASN A 63 -12.18 29.23 4.17
C ASN A 63 -12.55 27.78 4.58
N TYR A 64 -12.42 27.45 5.87
CA TYR A 64 -12.65 26.08 6.36
C TYR A 64 -14.09 25.62 6.14
N ARG A 65 -15.07 26.52 6.24
CA ARG A 65 -16.47 26.18 5.96
C ARG A 65 -16.68 25.73 4.52
N THR A 66 -16.17 26.50 3.56
CA THR A 66 -16.28 26.20 2.14
C THR A 66 -15.52 24.90 1.82
N LEU A 67 -14.33 24.73 2.38
CA LEU A 67 -13.56 23.49 2.25
C LEU A 67 -14.31 22.26 2.79
N TYR A 68 -14.85 22.36 4.01
CA TYR A 68 -15.61 21.29 4.64
C TYR A 68 -16.81 20.90 3.78
N SER A 69 -17.61 21.89 3.38
CA SER A 69 -18.89 21.66 2.68
C SER A 69 -18.72 21.15 1.26
N LYS A 70 -17.74 21.65 0.51
CA LYS A 70 -17.54 21.32 -0.91
C LYS A 70 -16.55 20.17 -1.13
N VAL A 71 -15.57 19.98 -0.25
CA VAL A 71 -14.50 18.99 -0.44
C VAL A 71 -14.54 17.88 0.61
N LEU A 72 -14.28 18.21 1.89
CA LEU A 72 -14.05 17.17 2.91
C LEU A 72 -15.28 16.30 3.14
N ARG A 73 -16.48 16.87 3.14
CA ARG A 73 -17.72 16.10 3.27
C ARG A 73 -17.90 15.03 2.19
N ARG A 74 -17.33 15.24 0.99
CA ARG A 74 -17.50 14.35 -0.15
C ARG A 74 -16.30 13.43 -0.38
N TYR A 75 -15.10 13.94 -0.14
CA TYR A 75 -13.84 13.26 -0.49
C TYR A 75 -12.90 13.09 0.70
N GLY A 76 -13.20 13.65 1.87
CA GLY A 76 -12.37 13.54 3.07
C GLY A 76 -12.22 12.10 3.52
N ASP A 77 -13.29 11.30 3.43
CA ASP A 77 -13.26 9.87 3.78
C ASP A 77 -12.49 9.01 2.76
N LEU A 78 -11.98 9.60 1.66
CA LEU A 78 -11.09 8.91 0.73
C LEU A 78 -9.65 8.85 1.25
N VAL A 79 -9.26 9.73 2.17
CA VAL A 79 -7.89 9.78 2.70
C VAL A 79 -7.56 8.46 3.41
N GLY A 80 -6.44 7.86 3.04
CA GLY A 80 -6.04 6.53 3.50
C GLY A 80 -5.36 5.69 2.41
N LEU A 81 -5.23 4.40 2.69
CA LEU A 81 -4.63 3.42 1.78
C LEU A 81 -5.70 2.60 1.06
N TRP A 82 -5.41 2.28 -0.19
CA TRP A 82 -6.33 1.55 -1.06
C TRP A 82 -5.57 0.51 -1.88
N ARG A 83 -6.16 -0.67 -2.02
CA ARG A 83 -5.68 -1.74 -2.91
C ARG A 83 -6.36 -1.64 -4.27
N ARG A 84 -5.60 -1.83 -5.35
CA ARG A 84 -6.15 -1.87 -6.70
C ARG A 84 -6.75 -3.24 -7.01
N ASP A 85 -7.96 -3.25 -7.56
CA ASP A 85 -8.49 -4.42 -8.23
C ASP A 85 -7.95 -4.44 -9.67
N PHE A 86 -6.82 -5.13 -9.86
CA PHE A 86 -6.12 -5.14 -11.15
C PHE A 86 -5.52 -6.51 -11.46
N GLN A 87 -6.36 -7.35 -12.08
CA GLN A 87 -5.99 -8.70 -12.54
C GLN A 87 -5.20 -9.46 -11.47
N TYR A 88 -4.03 -10.00 -11.83
CA TYR A 88 -3.11 -10.67 -10.93
C TYR A 88 -2.20 -9.71 -10.14
N TYR A 89 -2.01 -8.51 -10.67
CA TYR A 89 -0.93 -7.61 -10.24
C TYR A 89 -1.30 -6.77 -9.03
N GLY A 90 -2.59 -6.41 -8.86
CA GLY A 90 -3.03 -5.51 -7.81
C GLY A 90 -2.39 -4.12 -7.91
N GLY A 91 -2.18 -3.48 -6.78
CA GLY A 91 -1.62 -2.13 -6.71
C GLY A 91 -1.92 -1.47 -5.38
N LEU A 92 -1.20 -0.40 -5.06
CA LEU A 92 -1.35 0.35 -3.82
C LEU A 92 -1.48 1.84 -4.14
N LEU A 93 -2.52 2.47 -3.59
CA LEU A 93 -2.80 3.89 -3.71
C LEU A 93 -2.82 4.50 -2.30
N GLN A 94 -2.11 5.62 -2.15
CA GLN A 94 -2.19 6.48 -0.98
C GLN A 94 -2.96 7.75 -1.37
N ILE A 95 -4.09 7.99 -0.72
CA ILE A 95 -4.81 9.26 -0.84
C ILE A 95 -4.51 10.08 0.40
N LYS A 96 -4.02 11.31 0.22
CA LYS A 96 -3.58 12.17 1.31
C LYS A 96 -3.93 13.63 1.14
N TYR A 97 -3.86 14.38 2.22
CA TYR A 97 -3.85 15.84 2.15
C TYR A 97 -2.48 16.34 1.67
N ASP A 98 -2.51 17.31 0.75
CA ASP A 98 -1.34 18.04 0.28
C ASP A 98 -1.69 19.54 0.22
N LYS A 99 -0.69 20.40 -0.03
CA LYS A 99 -0.90 21.85 -0.09
C LYS A 99 -1.94 22.20 -1.16
N GLY A 100 -3.09 22.72 -0.74
CA GLY A 100 -4.19 23.11 -1.62
C GLY A 100 -4.97 21.99 -2.31
N CYS A 101 -4.73 20.72 -2.00
CA CYS A 101 -5.47 19.61 -2.62
C CYS A 101 -5.52 18.33 -1.76
N ILE A 102 -6.42 17.42 -2.13
CA ILE A 102 -6.31 15.99 -1.79
C ILE A 102 -5.62 15.32 -2.98
N LYS A 103 -4.55 14.58 -2.73
CA LYS A 103 -3.74 13.95 -3.78
C LYS A 103 -3.80 12.42 -3.68
N GLY A 104 -4.06 11.77 -4.82
CA GLY A 104 -3.93 10.32 -4.97
C GLY A 104 -2.56 9.97 -5.56
N LEU A 105 -1.80 9.13 -4.86
CA LEU A 105 -0.45 8.69 -5.20
C LEU A 105 -0.43 7.18 -5.40
N GLU A 106 -0.11 6.72 -6.60
CA GLU A 106 0.23 5.31 -6.79
C GLU A 106 1.55 5.03 -6.10
N VAL A 107 1.60 3.97 -5.30
CA VAL A 107 2.81 3.52 -4.63
C VAL A 107 3.27 2.23 -5.28
N LEU A 108 4.50 2.29 -5.78
CA LEU A 108 5.13 1.24 -6.58
C LEU A 108 6.30 0.63 -5.82
N ALA A 109 6.55 -0.65 -6.04
CA ALA A 109 7.76 -1.31 -5.57
C ALA A 109 9.01 -0.60 -6.11
N PRO A 110 10.18 -0.74 -5.46
CA PRO A 110 11.42 -0.18 -5.98
C PRO A 110 11.70 -0.74 -7.38
N ALA A 111 12.36 0.07 -8.21
CA ALA A 111 12.83 -0.40 -9.50
C ALA A 111 13.98 -1.41 -9.33
N SER A 112 14.22 -2.24 -10.34
CA SER A 112 15.21 -3.33 -10.35
C SER A 112 14.98 -4.41 -9.29
N SER A 113 15.90 -5.36 -9.18
CA SER A 113 15.92 -6.42 -8.15
C SER A 113 16.28 -5.93 -6.72
N ARG A 114 16.47 -4.61 -6.53
CA ARG A 114 16.95 -3.99 -5.29
C ARG A 114 15.86 -3.73 -4.24
N VAL A 115 15.57 -4.74 -3.42
CA VAL A 115 14.54 -4.69 -2.36
C VAL A 115 14.83 -3.69 -1.23
N ASP A 116 16.09 -3.27 -1.06
CA ASP A 116 16.56 -2.30 -0.06
C ASP A 116 16.07 -0.87 -0.34
N ARG A 117 15.84 -0.52 -1.60
CA ARG A 117 15.46 0.83 -2.02
C ARG A 117 14.06 1.25 -1.53
N PRO A 118 13.80 2.57 -1.39
CA PRO A 118 12.48 3.06 -0.98
C PRO A 118 11.41 2.77 -2.05
N LEU A 119 10.13 2.81 -1.63
CA LEU A 119 9.02 2.74 -2.57
C LEU A 119 9.02 3.97 -3.49
N ARG A 120 8.58 3.78 -4.73
CA ARG A 120 8.39 4.87 -5.68
C ARG A 120 6.95 5.39 -5.59
N LYS A 121 6.75 6.66 -5.90
CA LYS A 121 5.42 7.29 -5.92
C LYS A 121 5.17 8.00 -7.24
N LYS A 122 3.95 7.88 -7.75
CA LYS A 122 3.49 8.62 -8.94
C LYS A 122 2.16 9.28 -8.66
N ASP A 123 2.07 10.57 -8.98
CA ASP A 123 0.82 11.31 -8.86
C ASP A 123 -0.20 10.74 -9.86
N MET A 124 -1.40 10.41 -9.36
CA MET A 124 -2.50 9.89 -10.18
C MET A 124 -3.55 10.95 -10.44
N PHE A 125 -4.04 11.58 -9.37
CA PHE A 125 -5.08 12.59 -9.45
C PHE A 125 -4.98 13.59 -8.30
N THR A 126 -5.60 14.75 -8.48
CA THR A 126 -5.79 15.75 -7.44
C THR A 126 -7.25 16.19 -7.38
N ILE A 127 -7.74 16.42 -6.16
CA ILE A 127 -9.01 17.07 -5.87
C ILE A 127 -8.68 18.42 -5.24
N SER A 128 -8.97 19.51 -5.94
CA SER A 128 -8.65 20.87 -5.52
C SER A 128 -9.86 21.78 -5.68
N MET A 129 -9.68 23.06 -5.32
CA MET A 129 -10.68 24.09 -5.56
C MET A 129 -10.10 25.22 -6.42
N THR A 130 -10.90 25.69 -7.37
CA THR A 130 -10.59 26.86 -8.19
C THR A 130 -10.83 28.16 -7.42
N SER A 131 -10.38 29.28 -7.97
CA SER A 131 -10.68 30.63 -7.45
C SER A 131 -12.18 30.98 -7.50
N SER A 132 -12.97 30.31 -8.34
CA SER A 132 -14.44 30.46 -8.39
C SER A 132 -15.17 29.52 -7.43
N GLU A 133 -14.45 28.92 -6.47
CA GLU A 133 -14.93 27.95 -5.51
C GLU A 133 -15.61 26.71 -6.12
N THR A 134 -15.18 26.31 -7.32
CA THR A 134 -15.61 25.05 -7.94
C THR A 134 -14.63 23.94 -7.59
N VAL A 135 -15.14 22.74 -7.31
CA VAL A 135 -14.29 21.57 -7.09
C VAL A 135 -13.77 21.10 -8.44
N GLN A 136 -12.45 20.93 -8.53
CA GLN A 136 -11.78 20.41 -9.71
C GLN A 136 -11.17 19.06 -9.37
N ILE A 137 -11.44 18.06 -10.22
CA ILE A 137 -10.87 16.72 -10.11
C ILE A 137 -10.15 16.44 -11.43
N VAL A 138 -8.84 16.28 -11.33
CA VAL A 138 -8.00 16.08 -12.51
C VAL A 138 -7.05 14.91 -12.31
N SER A 139 -6.89 14.14 -13.36
CA SER A 139 -5.77 13.22 -13.52
C SER A 139 -4.52 14.04 -13.81
N VAL A 140 -3.45 13.68 -13.11
CA VAL A 140 -2.09 14.24 -13.26
C VAL A 140 -1.08 13.14 -13.55
N HIS A 141 -1.57 11.97 -13.94
CA HIS A 141 -0.74 10.82 -14.27
C HIS A 141 -0.05 11.07 -15.61
N ASN A 142 1.28 11.19 -15.60
CA ASN A 142 2.07 11.39 -16.82
C ASN A 142 1.87 10.22 -17.80
N PHE A 143 1.49 10.54 -19.03
CA PHE A 143 1.43 9.57 -20.10
C PHE A 143 2.80 9.40 -20.75
N PRO A 144 3.16 8.20 -21.22
CA PRO A 144 4.51 7.92 -21.70
C PRO A 144 4.81 8.56 -23.07
N GLU A 145 3.80 9.07 -23.76
CA GLU A 145 3.95 9.84 -25.01
C GLU A 145 4.28 11.32 -24.75
N GLU A 146 4.14 11.79 -23.51
CA GLU A 146 4.46 13.16 -23.16
C GLU A 146 5.98 13.29 -23.07
N ASP A 147 6.54 14.02 -24.04
CA ASP A 147 7.94 14.40 -24.06
C ASP A 147 8.32 15.07 -22.73
N ASP A 148 9.57 14.88 -22.27
CA ASP A 148 10.07 15.54 -21.04
C ASP A 148 10.18 17.07 -21.16
N SER A 149 9.66 17.64 -22.25
CA SER A 149 9.47 19.07 -22.45
C SER A 149 8.55 19.64 -21.36
N LYS A 150 8.74 20.92 -21.03
CA LYS A 150 7.98 21.61 -19.97
C LYS A 150 6.46 21.65 -20.23
N GLU A 151 6.02 21.39 -21.46
CA GLU A 151 4.61 21.44 -21.85
C GLU A 151 3.83 20.17 -21.49
N GLY A 152 4.50 19.01 -21.37
CA GLY A 152 3.86 17.72 -21.02
C GLY A 152 3.74 17.42 -19.52
N LYS A 153 4.54 18.08 -18.67
CA LYS A 153 4.67 17.72 -17.24
C LYS A 153 3.53 18.17 -16.33
N ASP A 154 2.66 19.06 -16.81
CA ASP A 154 1.57 19.65 -16.01
C ASP A 154 0.20 19.50 -16.69
N VAL A 155 0.03 18.52 -17.59
CA VAL A 155 -1.24 18.34 -18.30
C VAL A 155 -2.30 17.76 -17.37
N GLN A 156 -3.09 18.66 -16.79
CA GLN A 156 -4.25 18.32 -15.98
C GLN A 156 -5.42 17.91 -16.86
N ARG A 157 -5.92 16.68 -16.67
CA ARG A 157 -7.03 16.14 -17.46
C ARG A 157 -8.25 15.92 -16.57
N PRO A 158 -9.46 16.30 -16.99
CA PRO A 158 -10.65 15.94 -16.24
C PRO A 158 -10.72 14.43 -16.02
N CYS A 159 -10.96 14.01 -14.78
CA CYS A 159 -11.24 12.62 -14.45
C CYS A 159 -12.42 12.53 -13.50
N LEU A 160 -13.06 11.36 -13.48
CA LEU A 160 -14.18 11.04 -12.62
C LEU A 160 -13.67 10.21 -11.45
N LEU A 161 -14.09 10.61 -10.25
CA LEU A 161 -13.97 9.81 -9.04
C LEU A 161 -15.38 9.48 -8.55
N HIS A 162 -15.73 8.20 -8.55
CA HIS A 162 -17.00 7.71 -8.05
C HIS A 162 -16.76 6.79 -6.86
N VAL A 163 -17.59 6.90 -5.82
CA VAL A 163 -17.52 6.04 -4.65
C VAL A 163 -18.80 5.23 -4.60
N GLU A 164 -18.67 3.93 -4.80
CA GLU A 164 -19.73 2.95 -4.70
C GLU A 164 -19.66 2.23 -3.35
N GLN A 165 -20.79 1.74 -2.85
CA GLN A 165 -20.84 0.84 -1.70
C GLN A 165 -21.02 -0.60 -2.21
N ASP A 166 -20.00 -1.43 -2.00
CA ASP A 166 -19.98 -2.86 -2.26
C ASP A 166 -20.27 -3.63 -0.96
N GLU A 167 -21.09 -4.68 -1.04
CA GLU A 167 -21.50 -5.49 0.12
C GLU A 167 -20.32 -6.23 0.77
N THR A 168 -19.29 -6.58 -0.01
CA THR A 168 -18.16 -7.43 0.41
C THR A 168 -16.87 -6.64 0.63
N LYS A 169 -16.60 -5.65 -0.23
CA LYS A 169 -15.38 -4.84 -0.23
C LYS A 169 -15.55 -3.52 0.53
N GLY A 170 -16.76 -3.24 1.03
CA GLY A 170 -17.08 -1.96 1.64
C GLY A 170 -17.13 -0.87 0.58
N ARG A 171 -16.41 0.23 0.78
CA ARG A 171 -16.40 1.31 -0.23
C ARG A 171 -15.52 0.93 -1.42
N VAL A 172 -15.92 1.26 -2.63
CA VAL A 172 -15.11 1.08 -3.84
C VAL A 172 -14.92 2.43 -4.50
N LEU A 173 -13.68 2.85 -4.69
CA LEU A 173 -13.33 4.06 -5.42
C LEU A 173 -13.04 3.71 -6.87
N GLU A 174 -13.85 4.25 -7.77
CA GLU A 174 -13.64 4.17 -9.21
C GLU A 174 -12.98 5.46 -9.70
N TYR A 175 -11.92 5.30 -10.47
CA TYR A 175 -11.19 6.35 -11.15
C TYR A 175 -11.32 6.15 -12.65
N LYS A 176 -11.72 7.19 -13.39
CA LYS A 176 -11.87 7.13 -14.84
C LYS A 176 -11.42 8.41 -15.54
N VAL A 177 -10.53 8.29 -16.52
CA VAL A 177 -10.18 9.36 -17.45
C VAL A 177 -11.12 9.29 -18.65
N THR A 178 -11.80 10.39 -18.94
CA THR A 178 -12.84 10.43 -19.99
C THR A 178 -12.32 10.86 -21.36
N ASP A 179 -11.10 11.40 -21.42
CA ASP A 179 -10.50 11.84 -22.67
C ASP A 179 -9.97 10.65 -23.47
N LYS A 180 -10.65 10.37 -24.59
CA LYS A 180 -10.37 9.22 -25.46
C LYS A 180 -8.98 9.26 -26.09
N ASN A 181 -8.39 10.45 -26.26
CA ASN A 181 -7.06 10.58 -26.85
C ASN A 181 -5.94 10.04 -25.95
N TYR A 182 -6.28 9.70 -24.69
CA TYR A 182 -5.33 9.19 -23.70
C TYR A 182 -5.64 7.75 -23.27
N ILE A 183 -6.55 7.08 -23.95
CA ILE A 183 -6.81 5.66 -23.76
C ILE A 183 -5.86 4.91 -24.68
N LEU A 184 -4.84 4.28 -24.09
CA LEU A 184 -3.91 3.43 -24.82
C LEU A 184 -4.53 2.07 -25.09
N HIS A 185 -4.56 1.68 -26.36
CA HIS A 185 -4.91 0.34 -26.81
C HIS A 185 -3.65 -0.52 -26.99
N VAL A 186 -3.83 -1.83 -27.14
CA VAL A 186 -2.69 -2.76 -27.30
C VAL A 186 -1.90 -2.42 -28.56
N GLU A 187 -2.59 -1.96 -29.61
CA GLU A 187 -2.03 -1.57 -30.90
C GLU A 187 -1.09 -0.37 -30.78
N ASP A 188 -1.35 0.54 -29.83
CA ASP A 188 -0.52 1.73 -29.57
C ASP A 188 0.82 1.35 -28.91
N LEU A 189 0.87 0.21 -28.21
CA LEU A 189 2.09 -0.31 -27.59
C LEU A 189 3.09 -0.92 -28.57
N ASN A 190 2.73 -1.01 -29.85
CA ASN A 190 3.72 -1.27 -30.91
C ASN A 190 4.75 -0.13 -31.01
N ASN A 191 4.46 1.04 -30.45
CA ASN A 191 5.43 2.12 -30.31
C ASN A 191 6.53 1.75 -29.32
N GLN A 192 7.75 1.57 -29.83
CA GLN A 192 8.90 1.18 -29.00
C GLN A 192 9.26 2.22 -27.93
N SER A 193 8.96 3.51 -28.11
CA SER A 193 9.38 4.54 -27.14
C SER A 193 8.64 4.40 -25.81
N VAL A 194 7.32 4.23 -25.86
CA VAL A 194 6.44 4.06 -24.70
C VAL A 194 6.84 2.85 -23.87
N LEU A 195 7.06 1.72 -24.56
CA LEU A 195 7.48 0.47 -23.92
C LEU A 195 8.87 0.60 -23.30
N ARG A 196 9.84 1.17 -24.04
CA ARG A 196 11.22 1.37 -23.54
C ARG A 196 11.25 2.27 -22.32
N ARG A 197 10.47 3.36 -22.32
CA ARG A 197 10.39 4.29 -21.17
C ARG A 197 9.86 3.58 -19.93
N TRP A 198 8.75 2.86 -20.04
CA TRP A 198 8.18 2.13 -18.91
C TRP A 198 9.15 1.05 -18.39
N LEU A 199 9.79 0.29 -19.29
CA LEU A 199 10.78 -0.72 -18.90
C LEU A 199 11.99 -0.08 -18.19
N TYR A 200 12.46 1.07 -18.67
CA TYR A 200 13.55 1.80 -18.02
C TYR A 200 13.17 2.27 -16.61
N GLU A 201 11.93 2.73 -16.40
CA GLU A 201 11.45 3.13 -15.07
C GLU A 201 11.29 1.96 -14.09
N GLU A 202 11.03 0.75 -14.58
CA GLU A 202 10.83 -0.45 -13.76
C GLU A 202 12.10 -1.27 -13.54
N LEU A 203 12.99 -1.33 -14.53
CA LEU A 203 14.20 -2.18 -14.52
C LEU A 203 15.49 -1.37 -14.38
N GLU A 204 15.46 -0.06 -14.63
CA GLU A 204 16.66 0.80 -14.70
C GLU A 204 17.77 0.16 -15.57
N SER A 205 19.01 0.15 -15.06
CA SER A 205 20.16 -0.52 -15.67
C SER A 205 20.46 -1.87 -15.01
N ASP A 206 19.43 -2.63 -14.61
CA ASP A 206 19.60 -3.97 -14.03
C ASP A 206 20.27 -4.91 -15.05
N GLN A 207 21.46 -5.41 -14.71
CA GLN A 207 22.26 -6.26 -15.59
C GLN A 207 21.58 -7.59 -15.92
N ASN A 208 20.67 -8.04 -15.05
CA ASN A 208 19.93 -9.28 -15.16
C ASN A 208 18.53 -9.09 -15.76
N ALA A 209 18.18 -7.88 -16.22
CA ALA A 209 16.86 -7.53 -16.78
C ALA A 209 16.37 -8.51 -17.86
N GLY A 210 17.28 -9.07 -18.66
CA GLY A 210 16.94 -10.05 -19.71
C GLY A 210 16.25 -11.32 -19.18
N LEU A 211 16.54 -11.73 -17.95
CA LEU A 211 15.96 -12.93 -17.33
C LEU A 211 14.47 -12.77 -16.99
N TYR A 212 13.99 -11.53 -16.85
CA TYR A 212 12.63 -11.22 -16.39
C TYR A 212 11.82 -10.42 -17.41
N LEU A 213 12.43 -10.01 -18.53
CA LEU A 213 11.84 -9.12 -19.51
C LEU A 213 10.43 -9.56 -19.95
N ASN A 214 10.22 -10.85 -20.19
CA ASN A 214 8.91 -11.38 -20.59
C ASN A 214 7.79 -11.13 -19.56
N CYS A 215 8.10 -11.26 -18.26
CA CYS A 215 7.16 -10.99 -17.18
C CYS A 215 6.81 -9.50 -17.12
N PHE A 216 7.82 -8.64 -17.26
CA PHE A 216 7.64 -7.18 -17.27
C PHE A 216 6.90 -6.68 -18.51
N LEU A 217 7.14 -7.26 -19.69
CA LEU A 217 6.41 -6.94 -20.91
C LEU A 217 4.91 -7.24 -20.79
N ARG A 218 4.54 -8.42 -20.25
CA ARG A 218 3.13 -8.77 -20.01
C ARG A 218 2.48 -7.81 -19.01
N ARG A 219 3.18 -7.51 -17.92
CA ARG A 219 2.72 -6.54 -16.92
C ARG A 219 2.57 -5.15 -17.51
N CYS A 220 3.51 -4.72 -18.37
CA CYS A 220 3.43 -3.47 -19.09
C CYS A 220 2.14 -3.41 -19.91
N VAL A 221 1.88 -4.37 -20.80
CA VAL A 221 0.68 -4.33 -21.65
C VAL A 221 -0.60 -4.20 -20.82
N ALA A 222 -0.76 -5.03 -19.78
CA ALA A 222 -1.91 -4.95 -18.90
C ALA A 222 -2.02 -3.60 -18.16
N TYR A 223 -0.90 -3.09 -17.66
CA TYR A 223 -0.85 -1.84 -16.92
C TYR A 223 -1.18 -0.65 -17.82
N MET A 224 -0.51 -0.57 -18.97
CA MET A 224 -0.64 0.53 -19.93
C MET A 224 -2.07 0.71 -20.42
N THR A 225 -2.71 -0.40 -20.81
CA THR A 225 -4.07 -0.42 -21.36
C THR A 225 -5.17 -0.15 -20.33
N SER A 226 -4.87 -0.29 -19.03
CA SER A 226 -5.83 -0.04 -17.95
C SER A 226 -5.67 1.32 -17.27
N ARG A 227 -4.67 2.14 -17.63
CA ARG A 227 -4.37 3.44 -16.98
C ARG A 227 -5.51 4.46 -16.98
N HIS A 228 -6.46 4.30 -17.89
CA HIS A 228 -7.61 5.18 -18.00
C HIS A 228 -8.73 4.81 -17.00
N GLU A 229 -8.73 3.63 -16.40
CA GLU A 229 -9.81 3.17 -15.52
C GLU A 229 -9.30 2.21 -14.44
N TYR A 230 -9.53 2.57 -13.17
CA TYR A 230 -9.14 1.74 -12.03
C TYR A 230 -10.24 1.67 -10.98
N ARG A 231 -10.34 0.51 -10.33
CA ARG A 231 -11.18 0.30 -9.15
C ARG A 231 -10.29 0.02 -7.95
N TRP A 232 -10.59 0.66 -6.85
CA TRP A 232 -9.82 0.59 -5.61
C TRP A 232 -10.72 0.22 -4.45
N SER A 233 -10.23 -0.61 -3.53
CA SER A 233 -10.90 -0.91 -2.27
C SER A 233 -10.03 -0.47 -1.09
N PRO A 234 -10.61 -0.09 0.05
CA PRO A 234 -9.85 0.26 1.25
C PRO A 234 -8.86 -0.84 1.61
N LEU A 235 -7.66 -0.43 2.03
CA LEU A 235 -6.66 -1.29 2.62
C LEU A 235 -6.45 -0.86 4.06
N GLU A 236 -6.92 -1.67 4.99
CA GLU A 236 -6.61 -1.52 6.40
C GLU A 236 -5.28 -2.17 6.69
N LEU A 237 -4.41 -1.45 7.40
CA LEU A 237 -3.14 -2.00 7.84
C LEU A 237 -3.33 -2.74 9.17
N PRO A 238 -2.60 -3.83 9.38
CA PRO A 238 -2.66 -4.55 10.64
C PRO A 238 -2.17 -3.69 11.80
N SER A 239 -2.77 -3.90 12.97
CA SER A 239 -2.45 -3.14 14.19
C SER A 239 -1.03 -3.43 14.66
N LYS A 240 -0.26 -2.37 14.88
CA LYS A 240 1.10 -2.44 15.42
C LYS A 240 1.10 -2.70 16.93
N ASP A 241 2.29 -2.82 17.48
CA ASP A 241 2.55 -2.98 18.91
C ASP A 241 2.00 -4.30 19.46
N ARG A 242 2.06 -5.35 18.64
CA ARG A 242 1.79 -6.72 19.08
C ARG A 242 2.92 -7.18 20.00
N VAL A 243 2.56 -7.78 21.13
CA VAL A 243 3.52 -8.34 22.09
C VAL A 243 3.72 -9.82 21.77
N ASN A 244 4.91 -10.35 22.02
CA ASN A 244 5.27 -11.77 21.79
C ASN A 244 5.23 -12.24 20.32
N VAL A 245 5.31 -11.32 19.37
CA VAL A 245 5.50 -11.65 17.95
C VAL A 245 6.98 -11.58 17.57
N PRO A 246 7.46 -12.42 16.64
CA PRO A 246 8.86 -12.40 16.23
C PRO A 246 9.24 -11.14 15.43
N ILE A 247 8.26 -10.46 14.81
CA ILE A 247 8.41 -9.22 14.05
C ILE A 247 7.08 -8.45 14.09
N GLN A 248 7.07 -7.11 14.09
CA GLN A 248 5.78 -6.41 14.08
C GLN A 248 5.02 -6.63 12.77
N PRO A 249 3.68 -6.64 12.77
CA PRO A 249 2.91 -6.67 11.53
C PRO A 249 3.12 -5.38 10.71
N GLY A 250 2.73 -5.40 9.44
CA GLY A 250 2.80 -4.24 8.56
C GLY A 250 3.17 -4.57 7.11
N LEU A 251 3.54 -3.54 6.36
CA LEU A 251 3.90 -3.67 4.94
C LEU A 251 5.38 -4.00 4.74
N PHE A 252 5.66 -4.88 3.79
CA PHE A 252 6.99 -5.32 3.40
C PHE A 252 7.14 -5.33 1.87
N LYS A 253 8.37 -5.14 1.42
CA LYS A 253 8.81 -5.38 0.03
C LYS A 253 9.51 -6.72 -0.02
N GLY A 254 9.11 -7.62 -0.91
CA GLY A 254 9.66 -8.98 -1.01
C GLY A 254 10.19 -9.31 -2.41
N THR A 255 11.25 -10.11 -2.50
CA THR A 255 11.78 -10.59 -3.78
C THR A 255 11.04 -11.82 -4.30
N TYR A 256 10.54 -11.74 -5.54
CA TYR A 256 9.78 -12.79 -6.23
C TYR A 256 10.40 -13.16 -7.58
N SER A 257 11.73 -13.36 -7.59
CA SER A 257 12.42 -13.98 -8.73
C SER A 257 12.17 -13.20 -10.04
N ALA A 258 11.73 -13.88 -11.11
CA ALA A 258 11.43 -13.27 -12.40
C ALA A 258 10.20 -12.32 -12.41
N HIS A 259 9.49 -12.20 -11.30
CA HIS A 259 8.37 -11.26 -11.16
C HIS A 259 8.80 -9.93 -10.49
N GLY A 260 10.05 -9.83 -10.03
CA GLY A 260 10.62 -8.63 -9.44
C GLY A 260 10.29 -8.49 -7.95
N ILE A 261 10.07 -7.26 -7.51
CA ILE A 261 9.72 -6.94 -6.12
C ILE A 261 8.22 -6.74 -6.00
N GLU A 262 7.65 -7.28 -4.93
CA GLU A 262 6.24 -7.12 -4.59
C GLU A 262 6.05 -6.50 -3.21
N ILE A 263 4.89 -5.87 -3.00
CA ILE A 263 4.45 -5.32 -1.72
C ILE A 263 3.50 -6.32 -1.06
N LEU A 264 3.73 -6.60 0.21
CA LEU A 264 3.00 -7.58 1.00
C LEU A 264 2.61 -7.01 2.35
N SER A 265 1.54 -7.55 2.93
CA SER A 265 1.11 -7.28 4.30
C SER A 265 1.36 -8.52 5.15
N LEU A 266 2.13 -8.36 6.23
CA LEU A 266 2.33 -9.38 7.26
C LEU A 266 1.37 -9.09 8.41
N ASP A 267 0.60 -10.08 8.82
CA ASP A 267 -0.28 -10.02 9.99
C ASP A 267 -0.32 -11.37 10.72
N TYR A 268 -0.95 -11.37 11.89
CA TYR A 268 -1.09 -12.52 12.78
C TYR A 268 -2.55 -12.87 12.97
N ASN A 269 -2.81 -14.14 13.32
CA ASN A 269 -4.12 -14.51 13.87
C ASN A 269 -4.31 -13.90 15.28
N ASP A 270 -5.54 -13.95 15.79
CA ASP A 270 -5.87 -13.33 17.09
C ASP A 270 -5.06 -13.91 18.27
N ASP A 271 -4.74 -15.20 18.20
CA ASP A 271 -3.95 -15.92 19.22
C ASP A 271 -2.43 -15.69 19.10
N LEU A 272 -1.96 -14.98 18.07
CA LEU A 272 -0.55 -14.73 17.77
C LEU A 272 0.30 -16.01 17.61
N THR A 273 -0.35 -17.11 17.23
CA THR A 273 0.27 -18.42 17.01
C THR A 273 0.62 -18.67 15.55
N GLU A 274 0.06 -17.89 14.63
CA GLU A 274 0.26 -18.02 13.19
C GLU A 274 0.56 -16.66 12.57
N VAL A 275 1.47 -16.65 11.61
CA VAL A 275 1.74 -15.49 10.76
C VAL A 275 1.27 -15.76 9.34
N THR A 276 0.62 -14.77 8.75
CA THR A 276 0.19 -14.77 7.35
C THR A 276 0.79 -13.57 6.63
N VAL A 277 1.39 -13.81 5.47
CA VAL A 277 1.87 -12.77 4.57
C VAL A 277 1.03 -12.78 3.31
N THR A 278 0.27 -11.72 3.08
CA THR A 278 -0.66 -11.57 1.96
C THR A 278 -0.14 -10.58 0.93
N LYS A 279 -0.25 -10.92 -0.36
CA LYS A 279 0.19 -10.06 -1.46
C LYS A 279 -0.72 -8.83 -1.60
N ILE A 280 -0.14 -7.64 -1.57
CA ILE A 280 -0.83 -6.39 -1.97
C ILE A 280 -0.66 -6.16 -3.46
N THR A 281 0.56 -6.37 -3.96
CA THR A 281 0.84 -6.57 -5.37
C THR A 281 1.21 -8.02 -5.59
N GLY A 282 0.91 -8.59 -6.75
CA GLY A 282 1.26 -9.97 -7.05
C GLY A 282 1.59 -10.20 -8.51
N ASP A 283 1.49 -11.46 -8.90
CA ASP A 283 1.92 -11.94 -10.21
C ASP A 283 0.96 -13.02 -10.74
N PRO A 284 1.05 -13.40 -12.03
CA PRO A 284 0.15 -14.40 -12.61
C PRO A 284 0.19 -15.79 -11.95
N ASN A 285 1.27 -16.15 -11.25
CA ASN A 285 1.41 -17.40 -10.51
C ASN A 285 0.81 -17.27 -9.11
N VAL A 286 1.10 -16.21 -8.35
CA VAL A 286 0.43 -15.94 -7.06
C VAL A 286 -0.12 -14.49 -7.07
N PRO A 287 -1.42 -14.33 -7.34
CA PRO A 287 -2.05 -13.01 -7.49
C PRO A 287 -2.04 -12.16 -6.22
N ALA A 288 -2.19 -10.85 -6.41
CA ALA A 288 -2.58 -9.94 -5.34
C ALA A 288 -3.82 -10.46 -4.59
N THR A 289 -3.93 -10.13 -3.31
CA THR A 289 -4.91 -10.62 -2.32
C THR A 289 -4.73 -12.08 -1.87
N LYS A 290 -3.85 -12.87 -2.50
CA LYS A 290 -3.55 -14.23 -2.06
C LYS A 290 -2.50 -14.26 -0.96
N VAL A 291 -2.57 -15.31 -0.14
CA VAL A 291 -1.55 -15.62 0.86
C VAL A 291 -0.29 -16.06 0.11
N SER A 292 0.84 -15.42 0.36
CA SER A 292 2.12 -15.88 -0.16
C SER A 292 2.84 -16.79 0.84
N VAL A 293 2.70 -16.52 2.14
CA VAL A 293 3.38 -17.25 3.22
C VAL A 293 2.41 -17.47 4.35
N TYR A 294 2.47 -18.66 4.92
CA TYR A 294 1.80 -19.03 6.15
C TYR A 294 2.80 -19.78 7.04
N ALA A 295 2.90 -19.45 8.32
CA ALA A 295 3.77 -20.19 9.24
C ALA A 295 3.15 -20.30 10.64
N ASN A 296 3.38 -21.46 11.27
CA ASN A 296 3.00 -21.72 12.66
C ASN A 296 4.19 -21.37 13.58
N LEU A 297 3.97 -20.43 14.49
CA LEU A 297 5.00 -19.85 15.34
C LEU A 297 5.26 -20.66 16.62
N THR A 298 4.42 -21.64 16.93
CA THR A 298 4.48 -22.43 18.18
C THR A 298 5.65 -23.41 18.22
N SER A 299 6.29 -23.69 17.09
CA SER A 299 7.39 -24.64 16.95
C SER A 299 8.63 -23.96 16.36
N PRO A 300 9.34 -23.12 17.14
CA PRO A 300 10.56 -22.48 16.67
C PRO A 300 11.68 -23.50 16.46
N LEU A 301 12.56 -23.20 15.51
CA LEU A 301 13.74 -23.99 15.16
C LEU A 301 15.00 -23.23 15.58
N VAL A 302 15.98 -23.95 16.15
CA VAL A 302 17.34 -23.46 16.39
C VAL A 302 18.30 -24.39 15.66
N LEU A 303 18.97 -23.89 14.62
CA LEU A 303 19.83 -24.68 13.75
C LEU A 303 21.30 -24.25 13.85
N THR A 304 22.21 -25.21 13.79
CA THR A 304 23.65 -24.96 13.61
C THR A 304 23.97 -24.60 12.15
N ILE A 305 25.21 -24.21 11.85
CA ILE A 305 25.62 -23.94 10.46
C ILE A 305 25.61 -25.24 9.62
N GLU A 306 26.05 -26.35 10.20
CA GLU A 306 26.13 -27.65 9.55
C GLU A 306 24.74 -28.18 9.14
N GLN A 307 23.73 -27.92 9.99
CA GLN A 307 22.33 -28.26 9.71
C GLN A 307 21.69 -27.41 8.60
N GLN A 308 22.39 -26.39 8.09
CA GLN A 308 21.93 -25.46 7.06
C GLN A 308 22.71 -25.62 5.74
N GLU A 309 23.61 -26.60 5.62
CA GLU A 309 24.50 -26.73 4.47
C GLU A 309 23.79 -27.22 3.20
N SER A 310 22.81 -28.11 3.35
CA SER A 310 22.12 -28.75 2.22
C SER A 310 20.62 -28.92 2.46
N LEU A 311 19.87 -29.17 1.37
CA LEU A 311 18.44 -29.49 1.43
C LEU A 311 18.17 -30.71 2.33
N ASP A 312 19.01 -31.75 2.24
CA ASP A 312 18.85 -32.97 3.03
C ASP A 312 18.97 -32.70 4.53
N THR A 313 19.97 -31.90 4.92
CA THR A 313 20.18 -31.53 6.35
C THR A 313 19.07 -30.61 6.87
N LEU A 314 18.53 -29.72 6.04
CA LEU A 314 17.43 -28.83 6.38
C LEU A 314 16.08 -29.55 6.51
N GLY A 315 15.82 -30.50 5.62
CA GLY A 315 14.56 -31.27 5.60
C GLY A 315 14.47 -32.32 6.71
N THR A 316 15.61 -32.78 7.24
CA THR A 316 15.67 -33.88 8.23
C THR A 316 15.68 -33.41 9.69
N VAL A 317 15.67 -32.10 9.96
CA VAL A 317 15.66 -31.55 11.34
C VAL A 317 14.47 -32.13 12.13
N PRO A 318 14.70 -32.94 13.19
CA PRO A 318 13.63 -33.55 13.98
C PRO A 318 12.70 -32.54 14.68
N GLU A 319 11.42 -32.91 14.84
CA GLU A 319 10.43 -32.14 15.63
C GLU A 319 10.84 -31.93 17.09
N HIS A 320 11.72 -32.76 17.64
CA HIS A 320 12.13 -32.71 19.05
C HIS A 320 13.34 -31.79 19.35
N HIS A 321 13.89 -31.08 18.37
CA HIS A 321 14.81 -29.96 18.64
C HIS A 321 14.07 -28.64 18.97
N VAL A 322 12.76 -28.71 19.18
CA VAL A 322 11.97 -27.68 19.86
C VAL A 322 12.57 -27.52 21.25
N THR A 323 13.27 -26.41 21.46
CA THR A 323 13.60 -26.00 22.81
C THR A 323 12.29 -25.62 23.49
N GLU A 324 12.00 -26.21 24.66
CA GLU A 324 10.97 -25.73 25.61
C GLU A 324 11.33 -24.33 26.18
N GLN A 325 11.98 -23.48 25.39
CA GLN A 325 12.32 -22.13 25.80
C GLN A 325 11.13 -21.23 25.50
N SER A 326 10.21 -21.20 26.46
CA SER A 326 9.33 -20.06 26.67
C SER A 326 10.22 -18.85 27.06
N GLY A 327 10.77 -18.15 26.07
CA GLY A 327 11.73 -17.06 26.26
C GLY A 327 12.07 -16.32 24.96
N PRO A 328 12.70 -15.13 25.04
CA PRO A 328 12.82 -14.20 23.91
C PRO A 328 13.69 -14.75 22.76
N ALA A 329 13.49 -14.16 21.58
CA ALA A 329 14.12 -14.47 20.30
C ALA A 329 15.60 -14.96 20.43
N VAL A 330 15.85 -16.23 20.13
CA VAL A 330 17.18 -16.84 20.23
C VAL A 330 17.99 -16.49 19.00
N ARG A 331 19.04 -15.68 19.20
CA ARG A 331 19.99 -15.36 18.14
C ARG A 331 20.77 -16.61 17.72
N GLN A 332 20.61 -17.02 16.48
CA GLN A 332 21.23 -18.21 15.90
C GLN A 332 21.92 -17.87 14.56
N PRO A 333 22.94 -18.63 14.13
CA PRO A 333 23.57 -18.40 12.85
C PRO A 333 22.60 -18.70 11.70
N PHE A 334 22.69 -17.93 10.62
CA PHE A 334 21.91 -18.13 9.41
C PHE A 334 22.83 -18.28 8.20
N ARG A 335 22.53 -19.30 7.39
CA ARG A 335 23.16 -19.53 6.10
C ARG A 335 22.12 -20.04 5.10
N ILE A 336 22.23 -19.56 3.87
CA ILE A 336 21.50 -20.11 2.72
C ILE A 336 22.32 -21.30 2.17
N PRO A 337 21.71 -22.46 1.89
CA PRO A 337 22.42 -23.59 1.30
C PRO A 337 23.05 -23.22 -0.04
N GLU A 338 24.21 -23.80 -0.36
CA GLU A 338 25.06 -23.37 -1.48
C GLU A 338 24.37 -23.39 -2.86
N HIS A 339 23.40 -24.29 -3.06
CA HIS A 339 22.68 -24.43 -4.34
C HIS A 339 21.37 -23.66 -4.41
N PHE A 340 21.05 -22.88 -3.39
CA PHE A 340 19.83 -22.07 -3.39
C PHE A 340 20.06 -20.78 -4.16
N SER A 341 19.12 -20.42 -5.03
CA SER A 341 19.15 -19.13 -5.70
C SER A 341 18.76 -18.02 -4.71
N ASP A 342 19.69 -17.13 -4.42
CA ASP A 342 19.45 -15.90 -3.65
C ASP A 342 19.33 -14.65 -4.54
N ARG A 343 19.58 -14.81 -5.85
CA ARG A 343 19.53 -13.75 -6.87
C ARG A 343 20.35 -12.52 -6.52
N ASP A 344 21.56 -12.76 -6.01
CA ASP A 344 22.54 -11.72 -5.73
C ASP A 344 22.04 -10.66 -4.72
N ILE A 345 21.19 -11.06 -3.77
CA ILE A 345 20.83 -10.18 -2.65
C ILE A 345 22.13 -9.81 -1.92
N SER A 346 22.51 -8.53 -2.00
CA SER A 346 23.83 -8.07 -1.60
C SER A 346 24.08 -8.08 -0.08
N ASP A 347 23.02 -8.03 0.73
CA ASP A 347 23.09 -7.91 2.19
C ASP A 347 22.17 -8.91 2.90
N ILE A 348 22.56 -10.19 2.83
CA ILE A 348 21.87 -11.27 3.54
C ILE A 348 22.44 -11.36 4.97
N PRO A 349 21.62 -11.19 6.02
CA PRO A 349 22.10 -11.26 7.40
C PRO A 349 22.65 -12.64 7.76
N LYS A 350 23.78 -12.69 8.45
CA LYS A 350 24.43 -13.95 8.87
C LYS A 350 23.85 -14.57 10.16
N PHE A 351 22.88 -13.91 10.78
CA PHE A 351 22.24 -14.34 12.02
C PHE A 351 20.75 -14.01 11.95
N CYS A 352 19.92 -14.87 12.51
CA CYS A 352 18.49 -14.62 12.70
C CYS A 352 18.12 -14.73 14.19
N ILE A 353 16.99 -14.13 14.55
CA ILE A 353 16.46 -14.10 15.92
C ILE A 353 15.27 -15.06 16.10
N PHE A 354 14.65 -15.47 15.00
CA PHE A 354 13.56 -16.44 15.00
C PHE A 354 13.57 -17.24 13.70
N ARG A 355 13.20 -18.52 13.79
CA ARG A 355 13.03 -19.40 12.64
C ARG A 355 11.95 -20.41 12.96
N CYS A 356 11.10 -20.73 12.00
CA CYS A 356 10.13 -21.82 12.11
C CYS A 356 9.87 -22.44 10.74
N ARG A 357 9.17 -23.58 10.72
CA ARG A 357 8.65 -24.15 9.47
C ARG A 357 7.48 -23.30 8.97
N ALA A 358 7.41 -23.18 7.66
CA ALA A 358 6.44 -22.37 6.95
C ALA A 358 6.00 -23.07 5.68
N LYS A 359 4.92 -22.56 5.11
CA LYS A 359 4.36 -22.97 3.84
C LYS A 359 4.27 -21.76 2.95
N GLY A 360 4.86 -21.85 1.77
CA GLY A 360 4.80 -20.81 0.75
C GLY A 360 3.82 -21.19 -0.35
N GLN A 361 2.89 -20.31 -0.71
CA GLN A 361 1.95 -20.60 -1.79
C GLN A 361 2.66 -20.53 -3.15
N ILE A 362 2.44 -21.55 -3.98
CA ILE A 362 2.94 -21.64 -5.35
C ILE A 362 1.81 -22.06 -6.28
N ALA A 363 1.86 -21.66 -7.55
CA ALA A 363 0.95 -22.14 -8.57
C ALA A 363 1.56 -21.99 -9.97
N GLY A 364 0.96 -22.67 -10.96
CA GLY A 364 1.22 -22.40 -12.37
C GLY A 364 0.61 -21.07 -12.82
N HIS A 365 1.03 -20.59 -13.99
CA HIS A 365 0.55 -19.32 -14.55
C HIS A 365 -0.99 -19.26 -14.66
N GLY A 366 -1.57 -18.15 -14.22
CA GLY A 366 -3.02 -17.96 -14.06
C GLY A 366 -3.55 -18.57 -12.77
N PHE A 367 -2.72 -18.66 -11.72
CA PHE A 367 -3.03 -19.29 -10.43
C PHE A 367 -3.57 -20.73 -10.57
N LYS A 368 -3.02 -21.50 -11.52
CA LYS A 368 -3.49 -22.86 -11.80
C LYS A 368 -2.86 -23.88 -10.85
N ASN A 369 -3.68 -24.79 -10.33
CA ASN A 369 -3.27 -25.84 -9.39
C ASN A 369 -2.47 -25.28 -8.19
N PRO A 370 -3.03 -24.33 -7.42
CA PRO A 370 -2.33 -23.74 -6.30
C PRO A 370 -2.06 -24.80 -5.23
N SER A 371 -0.86 -24.75 -4.66
CA SER A 371 -0.42 -25.64 -3.59
C SER A 371 0.52 -24.89 -2.65
N PHE A 372 0.91 -25.55 -1.57
CA PHE A 372 1.87 -25.02 -0.62
C PHE A 372 3.16 -25.82 -0.68
N SER A 373 4.26 -25.11 -0.92
CA SER A 373 5.63 -25.62 -0.87
C SER A 373 6.19 -25.51 0.54
N ASP A 374 7.02 -26.47 0.94
CA ASP A 374 7.73 -26.42 2.22
C ASP A 374 8.78 -25.31 2.24
N ALA A 375 8.83 -24.57 3.35
CA ALA A 375 9.76 -23.47 3.51
C ALA A 375 10.13 -23.25 4.99
N HIS A 376 11.18 -22.45 5.23
CA HIS A 376 11.45 -21.88 6.56
C HIS A 376 11.17 -20.37 6.55
N PHE A 377 10.37 -19.91 7.51
CA PHE A 377 10.20 -18.48 7.81
C PHE A 377 11.27 -18.07 8.81
N VAL A 378 12.03 -17.02 8.48
CA VAL A 378 13.21 -16.59 9.22
C VAL A 378 13.11 -15.09 9.50
N VAL A 379 13.19 -14.68 10.76
CA VAL A 379 13.24 -13.26 11.13
C VAL A 379 14.65 -12.87 11.53
N PHE A 380 15.17 -11.82 10.91
CA PHE A 380 16.52 -11.32 11.17
C PHE A 380 16.54 -10.18 12.18
N ASP A 381 15.64 -9.22 11.97
CA ASP A 381 15.44 -8.04 12.82
C ASP A 381 14.04 -7.48 12.57
N GLU A 382 13.69 -6.37 13.24
CA GLU A 382 12.38 -5.73 13.10
C GLU A 382 12.10 -5.16 11.70
N ARG A 383 13.12 -5.03 10.86
CA ARG A 383 13.01 -4.54 9.47
C ARG A 383 13.05 -5.69 8.45
N LYS A 384 13.60 -6.86 8.77
CA LYS A 384 13.87 -7.91 7.78
C LYS A 384 13.44 -9.30 8.22
N PHE A 385 12.76 -9.99 7.30
CA PHE A 385 12.55 -11.42 7.38
C PHE A 385 12.86 -12.07 6.02
N GLY A 386 13.00 -13.39 6.00
CA GLY A 386 13.31 -14.17 4.82
C GLY A 386 12.50 -15.46 4.74
N MET A 387 12.40 -15.98 3.53
CA MET A 387 11.81 -17.29 3.23
C MET A 387 12.86 -18.14 2.54
N VAL A 388 13.16 -19.30 3.13
CA VAL A 388 13.97 -20.35 2.50
C VAL A 388 13.01 -21.37 1.90
N TRP A 389 12.83 -21.33 0.59
CA TRP A 389 11.90 -22.20 -0.16
C TRP A 389 12.58 -23.53 -0.48
N LEU A 390 12.15 -24.62 0.17
CA LEU A 390 12.85 -25.90 0.09
C LEU A 390 12.64 -26.56 -1.28
N ASP A 391 11.40 -26.64 -1.76
CA ASP A 391 11.11 -27.30 -3.06
C ASP A 391 11.58 -26.47 -4.26
N LEU A 392 11.68 -25.14 -4.08
CA LEU A 392 12.14 -24.24 -5.14
C LEU A 392 13.66 -24.02 -5.11
N MET A 393 14.35 -24.48 -4.06
CA MET A 393 15.77 -24.20 -3.80
C MET A 393 16.08 -22.71 -3.98
N ALA A 394 15.31 -21.86 -3.32
CA ALA A 394 15.38 -20.41 -3.49
C ALA A 394 15.27 -19.67 -2.16
N PHE A 395 15.78 -18.45 -2.13
CA PHE A 395 15.65 -17.56 -0.99
C PHE A 395 14.98 -16.24 -1.40
N SER A 396 13.97 -15.84 -0.63
CA SER A 396 13.32 -14.54 -0.75
C SER A 396 13.63 -13.69 0.47
N MET A 397 14.01 -12.42 0.25
CA MET A 397 14.23 -11.43 1.31
C MET A 397 13.06 -10.44 1.33
N TYR A 398 12.64 -10.08 2.54
CA TYR A 398 11.55 -9.15 2.78
C TYR A 398 12.02 -8.02 3.69
N ILE A 399 11.83 -6.78 3.24
CA ILE A 399 12.23 -5.57 3.96
C ILE A 399 11.02 -4.71 4.24
N ARG A 400 10.82 -4.34 5.51
CA ARG A 400 9.74 -3.49 5.99
C ARG A 400 9.72 -2.17 5.22
N VAL A 401 8.53 -1.76 4.77
CA VAL A 401 8.34 -0.43 4.20
C VAL A 401 8.44 0.61 5.32
N ASP A 402 9.17 1.69 5.07
CA ASP A 402 9.32 2.71 6.10
C ASP A 402 8.03 3.48 6.34
N GLU A 403 7.72 3.73 7.61
CA GLU A 403 6.46 4.39 7.97
C GLU A 403 6.46 5.88 7.68
N ALA A 404 7.66 6.47 7.58
CA ALA A 404 7.83 7.82 7.08
C ALA A 404 7.29 7.99 5.65
N ASP A 405 7.28 6.91 4.85
CA ASP A 405 6.69 6.93 3.52
C ASP A 405 5.15 7.04 3.58
N TRP A 406 4.50 6.75 4.71
CA TRP A 406 3.04 6.69 4.84
C TRP A 406 2.42 7.83 5.64
N LYS A 407 3.22 8.64 6.32
CA LYS A 407 2.71 9.70 7.20
C LYS A 407 2.23 10.94 6.42
N ASP A 408 1.06 11.41 6.84
CA ASP A 408 0.52 12.77 6.62
C ASP A 408 0.59 13.59 7.93
#